data_AF-A0A6M0AJD5-F1
#
_entry.id   AF-A0A6M0AJD5-F1
#
_cell.length_a   1.000
_cell.length_b   1.000
_cell.length_c   1.000
_cell.angle_alpha   90.00
_cell.angle_beta   90.00
_cell.angle_gamma   90.00
#
_symmetry.space_group_name_H-M   'P 1'
#
loop_
_entity.id
_entity.type
_entity.pdbx_description
1 polymer ?
#
loop_
_entity_poly.entity_id
_entity_poly.type
_entity_poly.pdbx_seq_one_letter_code
_entity_poly.pdbx_strand_id
1 'polypeptide(L)' 'MNPSRLVKISKYLSKHLRHQPQRIGITLAPGGWVGVEELLAACKKHSFRISRADLDQVVAKND' A
#
# COMPACT_ATOMS: atom_id res chain seq x y z
N MET A 1 -15.91 -0.01 7.01
CA MET A 1 -14.51 0.07 7.51
C MET A 1 -14.34 1.32 8.36
N ASN A 2 -13.52 1.26 9.42
CA ASN A 2 -13.25 2.45 10.25
C ASN A 2 -12.47 3.52 9.46
N PRO A 3 -12.88 4.79 9.45
CA PRO A 3 -12.19 5.86 8.71
C PRO A 3 -10.72 6.01 9.14
N SER A 4 -10.43 5.76 10.43
CA SER A 4 -9.07 5.75 10.97
C SER A 4 -8.17 4.67 10.36
N ARG A 5 -8.74 3.57 9.84
CA ARG A 5 -7.98 2.50 9.18
C ARG A 5 -7.58 2.90 7.75
N LEU A 6 -8.48 3.52 6.99
CA LEU A 6 -8.17 4.00 5.63
C LEU A 6 -7.05 5.05 5.65
N VAL A 7 -7.07 5.97 6.62
CA VAL A 7 -6.00 6.97 6.79
C VAL A 7 -4.66 6.30 7.12
N LYS A 8 -4.66 5.27 7.97
CA LYS A 8 -3.44 4.50 8.26
C LYS A 8 -2.90 3.80 7.02
N ILE A 9 -3.78 3.20 6.21
CA ILE A 9 -3.40 2.55 4.94
C ILE A 9 -2.82 3.58 3.98
N SER A 10 -3.47 4.72 3.76
CA SER A 10 -2.95 5.81 2.89
C SER A 10 -1.56 6.28 3.36
N LYS A 11 -1.38 6.57 4.66
CA LYS A 11 -0.07 6.95 5.22
C LYS A 11 0.98 5.86 5.03
N TYR A 12 0.60 4.60 5.23
CA TYR A 12 1.49 3.47 5.04
C TYR A 12 1.91 3.34 3.57
N LEU A 13 0.98 3.39 2.64
CA LEU A 13 1.24 3.32 1.20
C LEU A 13 2.12 4.48 0.75
N SER A 14 1.80 5.72 1.12
CA SER A 14 2.61 6.89 0.79
C SER A 14 4.05 6.77 1.31
N LYS A 15 4.23 6.27 2.54
CA LYS A 15 5.57 6.04 3.11
C LYS A 15 6.39 5.02 2.30
N HIS A 16 5.78 3.90 1.92
CA HIS A 16 6.51 2.82 1.25
C HIS A 16 6.65 3.07 -0.25
N LEU A 17 5.58 3.46 -0.94
CA LEU A 17 5.62 3.68 -2.39
C LEU A 17 6.44 4.91 -2.78
N ARG A 18 6.43 6.00 -1.98
CA ARG A 18 7.15 7.24 -2.34
C ARG A 18 8.53 7.40 -1.71
N HIS A 19 8.79 6.75 -0.58
CA HIS A 19 10.04 6.98 0.14
C HIS A 19 10.87 5.71 0.34
N GLN A 20 10.25 4.58 0.71
CA GLN A 20 11.00 3.43 1.21
C GLN A 20 10.35 2.08 0.83
N PRO A 21 10.28 1.73 -0.46
CA PRO A 21 9.63 0.49 -0.90
C PRO A 21 10.41 -0.75 -0.44
N GLN A 22 11.74 -0.62 -0.36
CA GLN A 22 12.65 -1.67 0.12
C GLN A 22 12.39 -2.11 1.57
N ARG A 23 11.77 -1.26 2.41
CA ARG A 23 11.42 -1.60 3.80
C ARG A 23 10.39 -2.72 3.91
N ILE A 24 9.55 -2.88 2.89
CA ILE A 24 8.56 -3.96 2.79
C ILE A 24 8.96 -5.01 1.75
N GLY A 25 10.20 -4.94 1.26
CA GLY A 25 10.71 -5.86 0.25
C GLY A 25 10.07 -5.70 -1.13
N ILE A 26 9.55 -4.50 -1.44
CA ILE A 26 9.02 -4.19 -2.77
C ILE A 26 10.11 -3.54 -3.63
N THR A 27 10.18 -3.98 -4.88
CA THR A 27 10.99 -3.34 -5.91
C THR A 27 10.06 -2.62 -6.87
N LEU A 28 10.18 -1.30 -6.97
CA LEU A 28 9.39 -0.54 -7.93
C LEU A 28 9.89 -0.79 -9.35
N ALA A 29 8.95 -1.03 -10.26
CA ALA A 29 9.19 -1.06 -11.68
C ALA A 29 9.61 0.33 -12.21
N PRO A 30 10.18 0.39 -13.43
CA PRO A 30 10.48 1.67 -14.09
C PRO A 30 9.25 2.59 -14.09
N GLY A 31 9.41 3.80 -13.56
CA GLY A 31 8.31 4.75 -13.37
C GLY A 31 7.66 4.72 -11.98
N GLY A 32 8.17 3.94 -11.02
CA GLY A 32 7.69 3.94 -9.64
C GLY A 32 6.45 3.10 -9.40
N TRP A 33 6.11 2.21 -10.34
CA TRP A 33 4.94 1.35 -10.26
C TRP A 33 5.25 0.05 -9.52
N VAL A 34 4.23 -0.54 -8.89
CA VAL A 34 4.30 -1.87 -8.29
C VAL A 34 3.03 -2.65 -8.65
N GLY A 35 3.16 -3.96 -8.84
CA GLY A 35 2.01 -4.83 -9.01
C GLY A 35 1.14 -4.85 -7.75
N VAL A 36 -0.19 -4.75 -7.91
CA VAL A 36 -1.12 -4.76 -6.77
C VAL A 36 -0.97 -6.03 -5.94
N GLU A 37 -0.84 -7.19 -6.57
CA GLU A 37 -0.64 -8.47 -5.88
C GLU A 37 0.67 -8.51 -5.08
N GLU A 38 1.76 -7.96 -5.66
CA GLU A 38 3.05 -7.87 -4.98
C GLU A 38 2.98 -6.95 -3.76
N LEU A 39 2.32 -5.80 -3.90
CA LEU A 39 2.07 -4.88 -2.80
C LEU A 39 1.26 -5.53 -1.68
N LEU A 40 0.15 -6.20 -2.02
CA LEU A 40 -0.70 -6.87 -1.03
C LEU A 40 0.05 -8.02 -0.33
N ALA A 41 0.85 -8.78 -1.06
CA ALA A 41 1.69 -9.85 -0.52
C ALA A 41 2.77 -9.31 0.43
N ALA A 42 3.47 -8.24 0.03
CA ALA A 42 4.47 -7.55 0.86
C ALA A 42 3.86 -7.00 2.15
N CYS A 43 2.71 -6.32 2.05
CA CYS A 43 1.98 -5.82 3.20
C CYS A 43 1.57 -6.97 4.14
N LYS A 44 1.06 -8.08 3.62
CA LYS A 44 0.72 -9.29 4.40
C LYS A 44 1.95 -9.87 5.10
N LYS A 45 3.12 -9.92 4.43
CA LYS A 45 4.39 -10.42 4.98
C LYS A 45 4.89 -9.57 6.14
N HIS A 46 4.64 -8.26 6.10
CA HIS A 46 5.01 -7.30 7.14
C HIS A 46 3.91 -7.09 8.21
N SER A 47 3.03 -8.08 8.40
CA SER A 47 1.94 -8.04 9.38
C SER A 47 0.93 -6.89 9.18
N PHE A 48 0.89 -6.30 7.98
CA PHE A 48 -0.03 -5.23 7.62
C PHE A 48 -1.00 -5.72 6.55
N ARG A 49 -2.08 -6.42 6.96
CA ARG A 49 -3.08 -6.92 6.00
C ARG A 49 -3.93 -5.79 5.44
N ILE A 50 -3.79 -5.58 4.14
CA ILE A 50 -4.64 -4.74 3.30
C ILE A 50 -5.41 -5.69 2.37
N SER A 51 -6.71 -5.52 2.23
CA SER A 51 -7.50 -6.22 1.21
C SER A 51 -7.57 -5.38 -0.06
N ARG A 52 -7.82 -6.01 -1.21
CA ARG A 52 -8.01 -5.29 -2.49
C ARG A 52 -9.08 -4.20 -2.38
N ALA A 53 -10.22 -4.52 -1.74
CA ALA A 53 -11.29 -3.56 -1.48
C ALA A 53 -10.86 -2.36 -0.61
N ASP A 54 -9.89 -2.53 0.29
CA ASP A 54 -9.36 -1.44 1.10
C ASP A 54 -8.45 -0.54 0.27
N LEU A 55 -7.64 -1.15 -0.59
CA LEU A 55 -6.77 -0.43 -1.51
C LEU A 55 -7.61 0.40 -2.49
N ASP A 56 -8.62 -0.20 -3.11
CA ASP A 56 -9.53 0.51 -4.02
C ASP A 56 -10.25 1.67 -3.31
N GLN A 57 -10.70 1.49 -2.06
CA GLN A 57 -11.28 2.58 -1.28
C GLN A 57 -10.29 3.71 -0.97
N VAL A 58 -9.03 3.37 -0.68
CA VAL A 58 -8.00 4.39 -0.40
C VAL A 58 -7.66 5.17 -1.66
N VAL A 59 -7.53 4.48 -2.80
CA VAL A 59 -7.28 5.10 -4.11
C VAL A 59 -8.46 5.98 -4.52
N ALA A 60 -9.69 5.49 -4.39
CA ALA A 60 -10.90 6.26 -4.71
C ALA A 60 -11.12 7.48 -3.80
N LYS A 61 -10.45 7.54 -2.63
CA LYS A 61 -10.55 8.65 -1.67
C LYS A 61 -9.30 9.52 -1.57
N ASN A 62 -8.20 9.16 -2.22
CA ASN A 62 -7.00 9.99 -2.30
C ASN A 62 -7.01 10.67 -3.67
N ASP A 63 -7.48 11.91 -3.70
CA ASP A 63 -7.16 12.92 -4.73
C ASP A 63 -5.83 13.59 -4.36
#